data_AF-A0A9D5V5N1-F1
#
_entry.id   AF-A0A9D5V5N1-F1
#
_cell.length_a   1.000
_cell.length_b   1.000
_cell.length_c   1.000
_cell.angle_alpha   90.00
_cell.angle_beta   90.00
_cell.angle_gamma   90.00
#
_symmetry.space_group_name_H-M   'P 1'
#
loop_
_entity.id
_entity.type
_entity.pdbx_description
1 polymer ?
#
loop_
_entity_poly.entity_id
_entity_poly.type
_entity_poly.pdbx_seq_one_letter_code
_entity_poly.pdbx_strand_id
1 'polypeptide(L)'
;MSDPLLSRDLRFADPTWLSKDPAALAWILDVVDELPEWDDHVAALLDFAFRMRLARLLRTHAGDGEFRKLNRTIRRVAHPIREKKLNALDVPYAVRWQVLVDLLEDRLAVMNREIPELVRSRRWVREILERIRHGQEVSQRDLLRSLPEEVEEANLSRILTLMEGWELVIRHRRKKEKFVSLGPRANELLEAYALPDLPSRAELEAKVTGLESEVAGLKRKIARLEKANIGELLRINPPLDSKRCYYEVPSDEESPRVRIPTRQESIPEAPGHSR
;
A
#
# COMPACT_ATOMS: atom_id res chain seq x y z
N MET A 1 10.76 -49.93 -6.35
CA MET A 1 10.40 -48.65 -6.97
C MET A 1 11.60 -47.74 -6.79
N SER A 2 12.38 -47.57 -7.86
CA SER A 2 13.59 -46.75 -7.84
C SER A 2 13.21 -45.30 -7.62
N ASP A 3 13.91 -44.62 -6.72
CA ASP A 3 13.74 -43.20 -6.44
C ASP A 3 13.94 -42.40 -7.76
N PRO A 4 12.91 -41.73 -8.31
CA PRO A 4 13.01 -41.03 -9.60
C PRO A 4 14.04 -39.89 -9.59
N LEU A 5 14.57 -39.54 -8.41
CA LEU A 5 15.50 -38.46 -8.17
C LEU A 5 16.98 -38.81 -8.48
N LEU A 6 17.30 -40.06 -8.82
CA LEU A 6 18.70 -40.52 -8.97
C LEU A 6 19.29 -40.35 -10.38
N SER A 7 18.50 -40.03 -11.40
CA SER A 7 19.02 -39.62 -12.71
C SER A 7 18.86 -38.11 -12.86
N ARG A 8 19.80 -37.35 -12.30
CA ARG A 8 19.90 -35.88 -12.39
C ARG A 8 20.18 -35.34 -13.80
N ASP A 9 20.07 -36.19 -14.83
CA ASP A 9 20.26 -35.76 -16.21
C ASP A 9 18.93 -35.24 -16.78
N LEU A 10 18.86 -33.92 -16.94
CA LEU A 10 17.71 -33.21 -17.49
C LEU A 10 17.34 -33.69 -18.90
N ARG A 11 18.28 -34.32 -19.63
CA ARG A 11 18.07 -34.81 -21.00
C ARG A 11 17.05 -35.95 -21.12
N PHE A 12 16.66 -36.56 -20.00
CA PHE A 12 15.68 -37.66 -19.97
C PHE A 12 14.41 -37.33 -19.17
N ALA A 13 14.25 -36.08 -18.75
CA ALA A 13 13.18 -35.70 -17.84
C ALA A 13 11.88 -35.40 -18.61
N ASP A 14 10.79 -36.11 -18.30
CA ASP A 14 9.47 -35.90 -18.94
C ASP A 14 8.78 -34.61 -18.47
N PRO A 15 8.53 -33.59 -19.31
CA PRO A 15 7.89 -32.34 -18.88
C PRO A 15 6.66 -32.50 -17.97
N THR A 16 5.88 -33.57 -18.10
CA THR A 16 4.71 -33.83 -17.25
C THR A 16 5.03 -34.00 -15.76
N TRP A 17 6.26 -34.43 -15.37
CA TRP A 17 6.64 -34.59 -13.96
C TRP A 17 6.66 -33.24 -13.22
N LEU A 18 6.99 -32.13 -13.91
CA LEU A 18 6.98 -30.78 -13.35
C LEU A 18 5.60 -30.30 -12.90
N SER A 19 4.53 -30.87 -13.46
CA SER A 19 3.17 -30.56 -13.01
C SER A 19 2.84 -31.18 -11.65
N LYS A 20 3.58 -32.22 -11.24
CA LYS A 20 3.32 -33.04 -10.04
C LYS A 20 4.19 -32.63 -8.86
N ASP A 21 5.39 -32.11 -9.10
CA ASP A 21 6.32 -31.67 -8.05
C ASP A 21 6.73 -30.19 -8.22
N PRO A 22 6.16 -29.28 -7.43
CA PRO A 22 6.58 -27.88 -7.39
C PRO A 22 8.05 -27.63 -7.05
N ALA A 23 8.71 -28.52 -6.29
CA ALA A 23 10.09 -28.38 -5.85
C ALA A 23 11.08 -28.70 -6.99
N ALA A 24 10.70 -29.64 -7.88
CA ALA A 24 11.42 -29.95 -9.11
C ALA A 24 11.77 -28.71 -9.93
N LEU A 25 10.85 -27.74 -9.98
CA LEU A 25 11.02 -26.52 -10.75
C LEU A 25 12.18 -25.65 -10.23
N ALA A 26 12.40 -25.60 -8.92
CA ALA A 26 13.55 -24.87 -8.36
C ALA A 26 14.85 -25.57 -8.75
N TRP A 27 14.87 -26.90 -8.64
CA TRP A 27 16.02 -27.72 -9.01
C TRP A 27 16.40 -27.60 -10.49
N ILE A 28 15.43 -27.63 -11.43
CA ILE A 28 15.72 -27.46 -12.87
C ILE A 28 16.44 -26.14 -13.13
N LEU A 29 16.02 -25.06 -12.47
CA LEU A 29 16.61 -23.74 -12.67
C LEU A 29 18.04 -23.65 -12.15
N ASP A 30 18.37 -24.39 -11.09
CA ASP A 30 19.73 -24.47 -10.56
C ASP A 30 20.63 -25.27 -11.51
N VAL A 31 20.15 -26.41 -12.03
CA VAL A 31 20.94 -27.26 -12.95
C VAL A 31 21.18 -26.58 -14.30
N VAL A 32 20.21 -25.80 -14.79
CA VAL A 32 20.30 -25.10 -16.08
C VAL A 32 21.38 -24.02 -16.10
N ASP A 33 21.71 -23.41 -14.96
CA ASP A 33 22.80 -22.44 -14.89
C ASP A 33 24.16 -23.07 -15.18
N GLU A 34 24.31 -24.37 -14.90
CA GLU A 34 25.55 -25.12 -15.05
C GLU A 34 25.69 -25.80 -16.42
N LEU A 35 24.64 -25.79 -17.26
CA LEU A 35 24.66 -26.45 -18.55
C LEU A 35 25.54 -25.68 -19.57
N PRO A 36 26.61 -26.29 -20.10
CA PRO A 36 27.51 -25.63 -21.04
C PRO A 36 26.87 -25.46 -22.43
N GLU A 37 25.94 -26.34 -22.78
CA GLU A 37 25.26 -26.37 -24.08
C GLU A 37 23.75 -26.54 -23.92
N TRP A 38 23.02 -26.06 -24.91
CA TRP A 38 21.57 -26.06 -24.96
C TRP A 38 21.12 -26.87 -26.16
N ASP A 39 20.30 -27.89 -25.91
CA ASP A 39 19.61 -28.66 -26.94
C ASP A 39 18.09 -28.39 -26.89
N ASP A 40 17.39 -28.87 -27.91
CA ASP A 40 15.93 -28.74 -28.02
C ASP A 40 15.18 -29.33 -26.83
N HIS A 41 15.67 -30.44 -26.28
CA HIS A 41 15.00 -31.12 -25.17
C HIS A 41 15.03 -30.27 -23.89
N VAL A 42 16.21 -29.77 -23.51
CA VAL A 42 16.38 -28.90 -22.34
C VAL A 42 15.59 -27.60 -22.52
N ALA A 43 15.64 -27.00 -23.70
CA ALA A 43 14.88 -25.78 -24.00
C ALA A 43 13.36 -26.03 -23.92
N ALA A 44 12.87 -27.16 -24.44
CA ALA A 44 11.46 -27.56 -24.33
C ALA A 44 11.02 -27.76 -22.88
N LEU A 45 11.86 -28.41 -22.06
CA LEU A 45 11.58 -28.66 -20.65
C LEU A 45 11.46 -27.34 -19.87
N LEU A 46 12.38 -26.40 -20.09
CA LEU A 46 12.31 -25.07 -19.47
C LEU A 46 11.14 -24.24 -19.95
N ASP A 47 10.85 -24.26 -21.24
CA ASP A 47 9.69 -23.57 -21.77
C ASP A 47 8.38 -24.07 -21.13
N PHE A 48 8.25 -25.38 -20.94
CA PHE A 48 7.14 -25.95 -20.19
C PHE A 48 7.15 -25.51 -18.72
N ALA A 49 8.32 -25.56 -18.06
CA ALA A 49 8.52 -25.17 -16.68
C ALA A 49 8.12 -23.70 -16.42
N PHE A 50 8.55 -22.77 -17.28
CA PHE A 50 8.20 -21.35 -17.19
C PHE A 50 6.70 -21.12 -17.38
N ARG A 51 6.09 -21.75 -18.39
CA ARG A 51 4.64 -21.63 -18.64
C ARG A 51 3.82 -22.16 -17.47
N MET A 52 4.17 -23.33 -16.93
CA MET A 52 3.48 -23.91 -15.77
C MET A 52 3.66 -23.06 -14.51
N ARG A 53 4.85 -22.51 -14.29
CA ARG A 53 5.09 -21.60 -13.17
C ARG A 53 4.25 -20.34 -13.30
N LEU A 54 4.27 -19.70 -14.46
CA LEU A 54 3.49 -18.48 -14.72
C LEU A 54 2.00 -18.74 -14.53
N ALA A 55 1.47 -19.81 -15.12
CA ALA A 55 0.06 -20.20 -14.95
C ALA A 55 -0.30 -20.42 -13.48
N ARG A 56 0.61 -21.04 -12.69
CA ARG A 56 0.42 -21.21 -11.25
C ARG A 56 0.39 -19.87 -10.52
N LEU A 57 1.36 -18.99 -10.79
CA LEU A 57 1.44 -17.66 -10.15
C LEU A 57 0.21 -16.82 -10.45
N LEU A 58 -0.29 -16.86 -11.69
CA LEU A 58 -1.53 -16.21 -12.09
C LEU A 58 -2.74 -16.79 -11.37
N ARG A 59 -2.86 -18.13 -11.31
CA ARG A 59 -3.98 -18.82 -10.64
C ARG A 59 -4.01 -18.60 -9.14
N THR A 60 -2.85 -18.59 -8.49
CA THR A 60 -2.75 -18.40 -7.04
C THR A 60 -2.64 -16.94 -6.65
N HIS A 61 -2.69 -16.02 -7.62
CA HIS A 61 -2.50 -14.59 -7.41
C HIS A 61 -1.29 -14.30 -6.52
N ALA A 62 -0.13 -14.83 -6.91
CA ALA A 62 1.08 -14.67 -6.12
C ALA A 62 1.46 -13.19 -5.95
N GLY A 63 2.20 -12.88 -4.87
CA GLY A 63 2.76 -11.54 -4.67
C GLY A 63 3.78 -11.15 -5.74
N ASP A 64 4.08 -9.85 -5.80
CA ASP A 64 5.01 -9.25 -6.77
C ASP A 64 6.40 -9.91 -6.76
N GLY A 65 6.89 -10.32 -5.59
CA GLY A 65 8.19 -10.96 -5.39
C GLY A 65 8.35 -12.26 -6.20
N GLU A 66 7.31 -13.09 -6.31
CA GLU A 66 7.37 -14.32 -7.08
C GLU A 66 7.37 -14.06 -8.60
N PHE A 67 6.58 -13.07 -9.06
CA PHE A 67 6.62 -12.64 -10.45
C PHE A 67 7.99 -12.05 -10.83
N ARG A 68 8.57 -11.20 -9.96
CA ARG A 68 9.95 -10.66 -10.15
C ARG A 68 11.00 -11.76 -10.16
N LYS A 69 10.86 -12.79 -9.31
CA LYS A 69 11.77 -13.94 -9.29
C LYS A 69 11.72 -14.70 -10.62
N LEU A 70 10.53 -15.03 -11.11
CA LEU A 70 10.37 -15.69 -12.40
C LEU A 70 10.90 -14.84 -13.56
N ASN A 71 10.58 -13.54 -13.60
CA ASN A 71 11.05 -12.66 -14.66
C ASN A 71 12.59 -12.60 -14.72
N ARG A 72 13.25 -12.42 -13.56
CA ARG A 72 14.72 -12.44 -13.48
C ARG A 72 15.32 -13.75 -13.97
N THR A 73 14.70 -14.88 -13.62
CA THR A 73 15.15 -16.20 -14.08
C THR A 73 15.05 -16.33 -15.60
N ILE A 74 13.90 -15.97 -16.20
CA ILE A 74 13.73 -16.09 -17.66
C ILE A 74 14.72 -15.16 -18.37
N ARG A 75 14.85 -13.90 -17.95
CA ARG A 75 15.82 -12.94 -18.53
C ARG A 75 17.26 -13.43 -18.45
N ARG A 76 17.64 -14.09 -17.36
CA ARG A 76 18.99 -14.69 -17.20
C ARG A 76 19.21 -15.84 -18.17
N VAL A 77 18.20 -16.69 -18.36
CA VAL A 77 18.27 -17.85 -19.26
C VAL A 77 18.24 -17.42 -20.73
N ALA A 78 17.34 -16.51 -21.09
CA ALA A 78 17.15 -15.92 -22.42
C ALA A 78 18.16 -14.80 -22.73
N HIS A 79 19.34 -14.82 -22.12
CA HIS A 79 20.33 -13.74 -22.26
C HIS A 79 20.69 -13.48 -23.74
N PRO A 80 20.87 -12.22 -24.19
CA PRO A 80 21.14 -11.88 -25.60
C PRO A 80 22.31 -12.65 -26.24
N ILE A 81 23.34 -12.98 -25.46
CA ILE A 81 24.50 -13.79 -25.90
C ILE A 81 24.06 -15.16 -26.45
N ARG A 82 22.98 -15.76 -25.91
CA ARG A 82 22.46 -17.08 -26.29
C ARG A 82 21.33 -17.00 -27.31
N GLU A 83 20.81 -15.82 -27.61
CA GLU A 83 19.62 -15.62 -28.44
C GLU A 83 19.75 -16.31 -29.80
N LYS A 84 20.86 -16.08 -30.52
CA LYS A 84 21.10 -16.70 -31.83
C LYS A 84 21.12 -18.23 -31.76
N LYS A 85 21.69 -18.80 -30.69
CA LYS A 85 21.74 -20.26 -30.50
C LYS A 85 20.35 -20.82 -30.20
N LEU A 86 19.64 -20.21 -29.25
CA LEU A 86 18.29 -20.62 -28.84
C LEU A 86 17.25 -20.47 -29.96
N ASN A 87 17.43 -19.50 -30.85
CA ASN A 87 16.56 -19.32 -32.02
C ASN A 87 16.92 -20.22 -33.20
N ALA A 88 18.08 -20.88 -33.18
CA ALA A 88 18.50 -21.85 -34.20
C ALA A 88 18.03 -23.28 -33.90
N LEU A 89 17.44 -23.51 -32.73
CA LEU A 89 16.78 -24.75 -32.34
C LEU A 89 15.47 -24.95 -33.13
N ASP A 90 14.81 -26.11 -33.01
CA ASP A 90 13.58 -26.45 -33.77
C ASP A 90 12.45 -25.42 -33.53
N VAL A 91 12.45 -24.81 -32.34
CA VAL A 91 11.54 -23.74 -31.94
C VAL A 91 12.34 -22.50 -31.58
N PRO A 92 11.89 -21.28 -31.95
CA PRO A 92 12.57 -20.04 -31.57
C PRO A 92 12.35 -19.70 -30.09
N TYR A 93 13.06 -20.41 -29.20
CA TYR A 93 12.83 -20.34 -27.76
C TYR A 93 13.13 -18.96 -27.16
N ALA A 94 14.16 -18.26 -27.64
CA ALA A 94 14.46 -16.92 -27.11
C ALA A 94 13.32 -15.93 -27.39
N VAL A 95 12.74 -15.96 -28.60
CA VAL A 95 11.55 -15.14 -28.94
C VAL A 95 10.37 -15.50 -28.04
N ARG A 96 10.08 -16.78 -27.86
CA ARG A 96 8.96 -17.23 -27.02
C ARG A 96 9.13 -16.84 -25.55
N TRP A 97 10.35 -16.94 -25.02
CA TRP A 97 10.64 -16.55 -23.65
C TRP A 97 10.62 -15.03 -23.48
N GLN A 98 10.98 -14.25 -24.50
CA GLN A 98 10.81 -12.80 -24.47
C GLN A 98 9.34 -12.41 -24.33
N VAL A 99 8.41 -13.08 -25.03
CA VAL A 99 6.96 -12.84 -24.85
C VAL A 99 6.51 -13.11 -23.41
N LEU A 100 7.07 -14.14 -22.75
CA LEU A 100 6.79 -14.41 -21.33
C LEU A 100 7.33 -13.30 -20.41
N VAL A 101 8.51 -12.77 -20.72
CA VAL A 101 9.14 -11.65 -20.01
C VAL A 101 8.28 -10.39 -20.15
N ASP A 102 7.85 -10.05 -21.36
CA ASP A 102 7.01 -8.88 -21.63
C ASP A 102 5.68 -8.98 -20.87
N LEU A 103 5.03 -10.15 -20.89
CA LEU A 103 3.80 -10.40 -20.13
C LEU A 103 4.01 -10.25 -18.61
N LEU A 104 5.15 -10.72 -18.09
CA LEU A 104 5.52 -10.55 -16.68
C LEU A 104 5.77 -9.09 -16.33
N GLU A 105 6.35 -8.30 -17.23
CA GLU A 105 6.59 -6.88 -17.04
C GLU A 105 5.32 -6.07 -17.04
N ASP A 106 4.42 -6.33 -17.99
CA ASP A 106 3.08 -5.74 -18.01
C ASP A 106 2.34 -6.05 -16.71
N ARG A 107 2.41 -7.32 -16.27
CA ARG A 107 1.81 -7.76 -15.01
C ARG A 107 2.39 -6.99 -13.82
N LEU A 108 3.71 -6.91 -13.70
CA LEU A 108 4.40 -6.20 -12.63
C LEU A 108 4.11 -4.69 -12.68
N ALA A 109 4.02 -4.10 -13.87
CA ALA A 109 3.65 -2.70 -14.04
C ALA A 109 2.23 -2.43 -13.52
N VAL A 110 1.28 -3.32 -13.83
CA VAL A 110 -0.09 -3.24 -13.30
C VAL A 110 -0.11 -3.38 -11.78
N MET A 111 0.67 -4.29 -11.20
CA MET A 111 0.77 -4.45 -9.74
C MET A 111 1.39 -3.22 -9.06
N ASN A 112 2.38 -2.59 -9.70
CA ASN A 112 3.03 -1.38 -9.18
C ASN A 112 2.19 -0.11 -9.34
N ARG A 113 1.08 -0.14 -10.12
CA ARG A 113 0.18 1.01 -10.21
C ARG A 113 -0.50 1.23 -8.87
N GLU A 114 -0.49 2.46 -8.41
CA GLU A 114 -1.23 2.84 -7.22
C GLU A 114 -2.73 2.58 -7.41
N ILE A 115 -3.40 2.07 -6.38
CA ILE A 115 -4.85 1.86 -6.41
C ILE A 115 -5.51 3.24 -6.55
N PRO A 116 -6.40 3.51 -7.53
CA PRO A 116 -6.95 4.85 -7.71
C PRO A 116 -7.77 5.30 -6.51
N GLU A 117 -7.76 6.61 -6.23
CA GLU A 117 -8.55 7.20 -5.13
C GLU A 117 -10.05 6.92 -5.28
N LEU A 118 -10.56 6.84 -6.52
CA LEU A 118 -11.95 6.44 -6.81
C LEU A 118 -12.31 5.06 -6.22
N VAL A 119 -11.34 4.16 -6.06
CA VAL A 119 -11.53 2.85 -5.45
C VAL A 119 -11.33 2.96 -3.92
N ARG A 120 -10.28 3.66 -3.46
CA ARG A 120 -9.96 3.80 -2.01
C ARG A 120 -11.05 4.53 -1.24
N SER A 121 -11.56 5.63 -1.79
CA SER A 121 -12.58 6.47 -1.15
C SER A 121 -13.99 5.87 -1.24
N ARG A 122 -14.18 4.77 -1.97
CA ARG A 122 -15.51 4.23 -2.24
C ARG A 122 -16.10 3.67 -0.96
N ARG A 123 -17.25 4.22 -0.54
CA ARG A 123 -17.92 4.00 0.75
C ARG A 123 -17.87 2.57 1.29
N TRP A 124 -18.10 1.57 0.44
CA TRP A 124 -18.25 0.16 0.85
C TRP A 124 -17.01 -0.70 0.64
N VAL A 125 -15.94 -0.20 0.01
CA VAL A 125 -14.76 -1.01 -0.33
C VAL A 125 -14.08 -1.55 0.93
N ARG A 126 -13.83 -0.69 1.92
CA ARG A 126 -13.24 -1.10 3.22
C ARG A 126 -14.06 -2.20 3.88
N GLU A 127 -15.36 -1.95 4.04
CA GLU A 127 -16.29 -2.84 4.73
C GLU A 127 -16.37 -4.22 4.05
N ILE A 128 -16.38 -4.25 2.71
CA ILE A 128 -16.35 -5.48 1.93
C ILE A 128 -15.06 -6.26 2.18
N LEU A 129 -13.89 -5.60 2.09
CA LEU A 129 -12.60 -6.24 2.31
C LEU A 129 -12.47 -6.81 3.72
N GLU A 130 -12.93 -6.07 4.73
CA GLU A 130 -12.94 -6.53 6.13
C GLU A 130 -13.78 -7.79 6.32
N ARG A 131 -14.97 -7.83 5.74
CA ARG A 131 -15.86 -9.01 5.84
C ARG A 131 -15.26 -10.24 5.17
N ILE A 132 -14.64 -10.06 4.01
CA ILE A 132 -13.96 -11.16 3.32
C ILE A 132 -12.71 -11.60 4.11
N ARG A 133 -11.97 -10.68 4.73
CA ARG A 133 -10.81 -10.99 5.58
C ARG A 133 -11.17 -11.95 6.72
N HIS A 134 -12.29 -11.70 7.40
CA HIS A 134 -12.76 -12.56 8.48
C HIS A 134 -13.28 -13.93 8.00
N GLY A 135 -13.87 -14.00 6.80
CA GLY A 135 -14.41 -15.23 6.24
C GLY A 135 -13.45 -16.06 5.38
N GLN A 136 -12.29 -15.49 5.00
CA GLN A 136 -11.38 -15.94 3.93
C GLN A 136 -12.01 -16.03 2.52
N GLU A 137 -13.21 -16.62 2.42
CA GLU A 137 -14.03 -16.78 1.22
C GLU A 137 -15.51 -16.65 1.63
N VAL A 138 -16.26 -15.76 0.98
CA VAL A 138 -17.66 -15.47 1.33
C VAL A 138 -18.54 -15.56 0.09
N SER A 139 -19.74 -16.12 0.20
CA SER A 139 -20.69 -16.08 -0.90
C SER A 139 -21.10 -14.63 -1.18
N GLN A 140 -21.31 -14.25 -2.44
CA GLN A 140 -21.76 -12.90 -2.79
C GLN A 140 -23.12 -12.57 -2.14
N ARG A 141 -23.97 -13.60 -1.93
CA ARG A 141 -25.27 -13.47 -1.27
C ARG A 141 -25.12 -13.15 0.21
N ASP A 142 -24.23 -13.85 0.91
CA ASP A 142 -24.01 -13.61 2.34
C ASP A 142 -23.27 -12.29 2.56
N LEU A 143 -22.33 -11.93 1.67
CA LEU A 143 -21.72 -10.62 1.66
C LEU A 143 -22.77 -9.51 1.53
N LEU A 144 -23.71 -9.62 0.58
CA LEU A 144 -24.80 -8.66 0.39
C LEU A 144 -25.66 -8.51 1.65
N ARG A 145 -26.10 -9.63 2.24
CA ARG A 145 -26.92 -9.65 3.46
C ARG A 145 -26.25 -9.01 4.66
N SER A 146 -24.93 -9.04 4.67
CA SER A 146 -24.15 -8.57 5.79
C SER A 146 -23.95 -7.05 5.73
N LEU A 147 -23.97 -6.45 4.54
CA LEU A 147 -23.87 -5.01 4.32
C LEU A 147 -25.18 -4.28 4.67
N PRO A 148 -25.16 -2.95 4.91
CA PRO A 148 -26.37 -2.18 5.15
C PRO A 148 -27.39 -2.29 4.01
N GLU A 149 -28.69 -2.18 4.33
CA GLU A 149 -29.81 -2.36 3.38
C GLU A 149 -29.77 -1.41 2.17
N GLU A 150 -29.03 -0.31 2.28
CA GLU A 150 -28.78 0.66 1.20
C GLU A 150 -27.97 0.05 0.02
N VAL A 151 -27.30 -1.08 0.23
CA VAL A 151 -26.49 -1.72 -0.81
C VAL A 151 -27.33 -2.73 -1.59
N GLU A 152 -27.79 -2.31 -2.76
CA GLU A 152 -28.46 -3.21 -3.71
C GLU A 152 -27.49 -4.20 -4.37
N GLU A 153 -28.00 -5.37 -4.79
CA GLU A 153 -27.22 -6.42 -5.47
C GLU A 153 -26.49 -5.89 -6.71
N ALA A 154 -27.17 -5.07 -7.52
CA ALA A 154 -26.59 -4.45 -8.71
C ALA A 154 -25.42 -3.52 -8.36
N ASN A 155 -25.54 -2.74 -7.28
CA ASN A 155 -24.47 -1.87 -6.81
C ASN A 155 -23.28 -2.67 -6.27
N LEU A 156 -23.54 -3.71 -5.48
CA LEU A 156 -22.50 -4.63 -5.00
C LEU A 156 -21.73 -5.24 -6.17
N SER A 157 -22.43 -5.73 -7.20
CA SER A 157 -21.79 -6.33 -8.38
C SER A 157 -20.89 -5.35 -9.13
N ARG A 158 -21.31 -4.07 -9.25
CA ARG A 158 -20.47 -3.00 -9.84
C ARG A 158 -19.24 -2.72 -8.98
N ILE A 159 -19.40 -2.61 -7.66
CA ILE A 159 -18.29 -2.39 -6.71
C ILE A 159 -17.30 -3.56 -6.79
N LEU A 160 -17.77 -4.81 -6.76
CA LEU A 160 -16.92 -5.99 -6.88
C LEU A 160 -16.19 -6.06 -8.22
N THR A 161 -16.84 -5.66 -9.32
CA THR A 161 -16.19 -5.60 -10.64
C THR A 161 -15.07 -4.56 -10.66
N LEU A 162 -15.30 -3.39 -10.06
CA LEU A 162 -14.27 -2.36 -9.90
C LEU A 162 -13.11 -2.88 -9.04
N MET A 163 -13.41 -3.52 -7.90
CA MET A 163 -12.40 -4.09 -6.99
C MET A 163 -11.60 -5.23 -7.64
N GLU A 164 -12.25 -6.07 -8.45
CA GLU A 164 -11.60 -7.15 -9.21
C GLU A 164 -10.64 -6.61 -10.26
N GLY A 165 -11.00 -5.52 -10.95
CA GLY A 165 -10.10 -4.84 -11.90
C GLY A 165 -8.81 -4.29 -11.27
N TRP A 166 -8.82 -4.07 -9.95
CA TRP A 166 -7.65 -3.68 -9.14
C TRP A 166 -7.14 -4.80 -8.25
N GLU A 167 -7.60 -6.03 -8.47
CA GLU A 167 -7.14 -7.24 -7.77
C GLU A 167 -7.26 -7.18 -6.24
N LEU A 168 -8.25 -6.44 -5.77
CA LEU A 168 -8.59 -6.36 -4.35
C LEU A 168 -9.47 -7.53 -3.93
N VAL A 169 -10.23 -8.09 -4.88
CA VAL A 169 -11.04 -9.29 -4.68
C VAL A 169 -10.91 -10.21 -5.88
N ILE A 170 -11.16 -11.49 -5.65
CA ILE A 170 -11.24 -12.51 -6.70
C ILE A 170 -12.66 -13.07 -6.66
N ARG A 171 -13.34 -13.07 -7.81
CA ARG A 171 -14.64 -13.74 -7.94
C ARG A 171 -14.47 -15.08 -8.61
N HIS A 172 -15.10 -16.10 -8.05
CA HIS A 172 -15.15 -17.40 -8.68
C HIS A 172 -16.51 -18.06 -8.47
N ARG A 173 -16.83 -19.03 -9.33
CA ARG A 173 -18.12 -19.72 -9.29
C ARG A 173 -17.90 -21.16 -8.83
N ARG A 174 -18.57 -21.57 -7.76
CA ARG A 174 -18.63 -22.96 -7.31
C ARG A 174 -20.07 -23.44 -7.49
N LYS A 175 -20.28 -24.36 -8.44
CA LYS A 175 -21.61 -24.83 -8.86
C LYS A 175 -22.50 -23.66 -9.34
N LYS A 176 -23.60 -23.38 -8.64
CA LYS A 176 -24.55 -22.30 -8.97
C LYS A 176 -24.32 -21.02 -8.16
N GLU A 177 -23.32 -20.98 -7.30
CA GLU A 177 -23.09 -19.87 -6.37
C GLU A 177 -21.80 -19.11 -6.70
N LYS A 178 -21.83 -17.80 -6.45
CA LYS A 178 -20.70 -16.89 -6.65
C LYS A 178 -20.02 -16.65 -5.31
N PHE A 179 -18.73 -16.90 -5.26
CA PHE A 179 -17.87 -16.68 -4.09
C PHE A 179 -16.91 -15.55 -4.37
N VAL A 180 -16.55 -14.83 -3.31
CA VAL A 180 -15.63 -13.72 -3.32
C VAL A 180 -14.58 -13.97 -2.24
N SER A 181 -13.31 -13.90 -2.63
CA SER A 181 -12.15 -13.98 -1.72
C SER A 181 -11.28 -12.73 -1.86
N LEU A 182 -10.37 -12.51 -0.91
CA LEU A 182 -9.41 -11.40 -1.01
C LEU A 182 -8.48 -11.63 -2.18
N GLY A 183 -8.25 -10.57 -2.94
CA GLY A 183 -7.23 -10.53 -3.98
C GLY A 183 -5.84 -10.22 -3.43
N PRO A 184 -4.79 -10.36 -4.25
CA PRO A 184 -3.41 -10.17 -3.83
C PRO A 184 -3.12 -8.76 -3.30
N ARG A 185 -3.86 -7.76 -3.77
CA ARG A 185 -3.66 -6.35 -3.41
C ARG A 185 -4.57 -5.89 -2.27
N ALA A 186 -5.42 -6.78 -1.73
CA ALA A 186 -6.37 -6.43 -0.67
C ALA A 186 -5.67 -5.84 0.56
N ASN A 187 -4.52 -6.41 0.93
CA ASN A 187 -3.78 -6.00 2.12
C ASN A 187 -3.23 -4.58 2.01
N GLU A 188 -2.86 -4.11 0.81
CA GLU A 188 -2.40 -2.73 0.60
C GLU A 188 -3.45 -1.71 1.09
N LEU A 189 -4.74 -1.96 0.82
CA LEU A 189 -5.81 -1.11 1.32
C LEU A 189 -6.17 -1.36 2.78
N LEU A 190 -6.22 -2.62 3.19
CA LEU A 190 -6.54 -2.96 4.58
C LEU A 190 -5.52 -2.35 5.54
N GLU A 191 -4.23 -2.34 5.17
CA GLU A 191 -3.16 -1.66 5.91
C GLU A 191 -3.30 -0.15 5.84
N ALA A 192 -3.62 0.43 4.68
CA ALA A 192 -3.89 1.87 4.57
C ALA A 192 -5.10 2.33 5.40
N TYR A 193 -6.10 1.46 5.60
CA TYR A 193 -7.26 1.70 6.45
C TYR A 193 -7.05 1.37 7.92
N ALA A 194 -6.03 0.58 8.25
CA ALA A 194 -5.57 0.45 9.61
C ALA A 194 -5.06 1.83 10.02
N LEU A 195 -5.92 2.57 10.73
CA LEU A 195 -5.53 3.84 11.34
C LEU A 195 -4.16 3.62 12.00
N PRO A 196 -3.18 4.53 11.80
CA PRO A 196 -1.95 4.45 12.58
C PRO A 196 -2.37 4.35 14.04
N ASP A 197 -1.79 3.39 14.77
CA ASP A 197 -2.07 3.14 16.18
C ASP A 197 -2.14 4.51 16.86
N LEU A 198 -3.36 4.96 17.15
CA LEU A 198 -3.53 6.23 17.83
C LEU A 198 -2.86 5.99 19.19
N PRO A 199 -1.92 6.86 19.60
CA PRO A 199 -1.29 6.69 20.90
C PRO A 199 -2.38 6.50 21.92
N SER A 200 -2.23 5.45 22.72
CA SER A 200 -3.22 5.08 23.72
C SER A 200 -3.53 6.29 24.59
N ARG A 201 -4.73 6.34 25.17
CA ARG A 201 -5.11 7.45 26.05
C ARG A 201 -4.06 7.71 27.15
N ALA A 202 -3.43 6.65 27.66
CA ALA A 202 -2.35 6.74 28.63
C ALA A 202 -1.09 7.41 28.07
N GLU A 203 -0.70 7.13 26.83
CA GLU A 203 0.43 7.78 26.16
C GLU A 203 0.14 9.26 25.85
N LEU A 204 -1.10 9.58 25.49
CA LEU A 204 -1.55 10.96 25.33
C LEU A 204 -1.53 11.71 26.67
N GLU A 205 -2.04 11.11 27.74
CA GLU A 205 -2.04 11.69 29.09
C GLU A 205 -0.60 11.89 29.62
N ALA A 206 0.30 10.95 29.38
CA ALA A 206 1.72 11.08 29.71
C ALA A 206 2.39 12.23 28.94
N LYS A 207 2.10 12.38 27.64
CA LYS A 207 2.58 13.52 26.83
C LYS A 207 2.05 14.86 27.32
N VAL A 208 0.76 14.94 27.65
CA VAL A 208 0.15 16.16 28.20
C VAL A 208 0.81 16.54 29.52
N THR A 209 0.99 15.58 30.43
CA THR A 209 1.67 15.80 31.71
C THR A 209 3.11 16.27 31.52
N GLY A 210 3.83 15.69 30.55
CA GLY A 210 5.18 16.12 30.17
C GLY A 210 5.21 17.58 29.71
N LEU A 211 4.32 17.95 28.79
CA LEU A 211 4.21 19.32 28.27
C LEU A 211 3.81 20.33 29.36
N GLU A 212 2.89 19.96 30.26
CA GLU A 212 2.49 20.81 31.39
C GLU A 212 3.68 21.10 32.33
N SER A 213 4.51 20.09 32.59
CA SER A 213 5.72 20.25 33.40
C SER A 213 6.74 21.19 32.75
N GLU A 214 6.87 21.12 31.43
CA GLU A 214 7.75 21.97 30.64
C GLU A 214 7.26 23.42 30.64
N VAL A 215 5.96 23.64 30.43
CA VAL A 215 5.31 24.95 30.52
C VAL A 215 5.49 25.54 31.92
N ALA A 216 5.33 24.74 32.98
CA ALA A 216 5.58 25.19 34.35
C ALA A 216 7.06 25.56 34.58
N GLY A 217 8.00 24.85 33.95
CA GLY A 217 9.42 25.21 33.91
C GLY A 217 9.66 26.56 33.25
N LEU A 218 9.09 26.76 32.06
CA LEU A 218 9.21 28.01 31.29
C LEU A 218 8.60 29.20 32.03
N LYS A 219 7.42 29.05 32.63
CA LYS A 219 6.79 30.11 33.44
C LYS A 219 7.67 30.56 34.61
N ARG A 220 8.30 29.61 35.31
CA ARG A 220 9.26 29.93 36.40
C ARG A 220 10.49 30.66 35.87
N LYS A 221 10.99 30.29 34.68
CA LYS A 221 12.12 30.96 34.04
C LYS A 221 11.77 32.41 33.66
N ILE A 222 10.60 32.63 33.09
CA ILE A 222 10.08 33.98 32.77
C ILE A 222 10.00 34.82 34.05
N ALA A 223 9.37 34.33 35.11
CA ALA A 223 9.26 35.06 36.37
C ALA A 223 10.62 35.43 37.00
N ARG A 224 11.63 34.56 36.86
CA ARG A 224 13.01 34.86 37.30
C ARG A 224 13.65 35.97 36.46
N LEU A 225 13.47 35.93 35.14
CA LEU A 225 14.00 36.94 34.23
C LEU A 225 13.32 38.31 34.47
N GLU A 226 12.01 38.33 34.67
CA GLU A 226 11.27 39.55 35.04
C GLU A 226 11.78 40.14 36.36
N LYS A 227 11.99 39.30 37.39
CA LYS A 227 12.52 39.77 38.69
C LYS A 227 13.96 40.28 38.58
N ALA A 228 14.79 39.65 37.75
CA ALA A 228 16.15 40.12 37.48
C ALA A 228 16.15 41.47 36.74
N ASN A 229 15.28 41.63 35.73
CA ASN A 229 15.14 42.86 34.97
C ASN A 229 14.60 44.02 35.84
N ILE A 230 13.65 43.75 36.75
CA ILE A 230 13.18 44.73 37.75
C ILE A 230 14.31 45.11 38.73
N GLY A 231 15.13 44.15 39.16
CA GLY A 231 16.30 44.42 40.01
C GLY A 231 17.38 45.27 39.32
N GLU A 232 17.52 45.13 38.01
CA GLU A 232 18.44 45.93 37.20
C GLU A 232 17.89 47.36 36.97
N LEU A 233 16.60 47.51 36.70
CA LEU A 233 15.90 48.81 36.63
C LEU A 233 15.96 49.59 37.97
N LEU A 234 15.83 48.90 39.11
CA LEU A 234 15.95 49.51 40.44
C LEU A 234 17.39 49.89 40.84
N ARG A 235 18.41 49.32 40.19
CA ARG A 235 19.81 49.76 40.36
C ARG A 235 20.13 51.00 39.53
N ILE A 236 19.46 51.18 38.39
CA ILE A 236 19.64 52.33 37.50
C ILE A 236 18.84 53.54 38.01
N ASN A 237 17.72 53.33 38.72
CA ASN A 237 16.94 54.37 39.40
C ASN A 237 16.65 53.98 40.86
N PRO A 238 17.51 54.35 41.84
CA PRO A 238 17.17 54.18 43.25
C PRO A 238 15.93 55.02 43.61
N PRO A 239 15.10 54.57 44.56
CA PRO A 239 13.92 55.31 44.98
C PRO A 239 14.37 56.66 45.55
N LEU A 240 13.97 57.74 44.87
CA LEU A 240 14.13 59.09 45.37
C LEU A 240 13.42 59.21 46.72
N ASP A 241 14.23 59.62 47.69
CA ASP A 241 13.82 59.81 49.06
C ASP A 241 12.62 60.75 49.18
N SER A 242 11.77 60.38 50.12
CA SER A 242 10.50 60.92 50.53
C SER A 242 10.43 62.45 50.71
N LYS A 243 10.21 63.24 49.64
CA LYS A 243 9.65 64.59 49.78
C LYS A 243 8.63 64.94 48.69
N ARG A 244 7.37 64.97 49.12
CA ARG A 244 6.21 65.75 48.63
C ARG A 244 6.35 66.34 47.22
N CYS A 245 5.49 65.88 46.31
CA CYS A 245 4.79 66.74 45.37
C CYS A 245 3.36 66.22 45.25
N TYR A 246 2.41 66.96 45.82
CA TYR A 246 1.01 66.86 45.47
C TYR A 246 0.87 67.39 44.04
N TYR A 247 0.36 66.56 43.14
CA TYR A 247 -0.30 67.05 41.94
C TYR A 247 -1.71 66.47 41.95
N GLU A 248 -2.67 67.38 41.97
CA GLU A 248 -4.10 67.11 41.83
C GLU A 248 -4.34 66.36 40.53
N VAL A 249 -5.11 65.28 40.60
CA VAL A 249 -5.61 64.56 39.43
C VAL A 249 -6.85 65.33 38.95
N PRO A 250 -6.85 65.93 37.75
CA PRO A 250 -8.09 66.34 37.13
C PRO A 250 -8.81 65.05 36.73
N SER A 251 -9.98 64.85 37.34
CA SER A 251 -11.03 64.01 36.78
C SER A 251 -11.35 64.59 35.40
N ASP A 252 -11.07 63.87 34.33
CA ASP A 252 -11.88 63.87 33.11
C ASP A 252 -11.40 62.82 32.08
N GLU A 253 -12.40 62.29 31.37
CA GLU A 253 -12.35 61.70 30.03
C GLU A 253 -12.07 60.19 29.81
N GLU A 254 -13.19 59.50 29.55
CA GLU A 254 -13.45 58.63 28.40
C GLU A 254 -12.72 57.27 28.26
N SER A 255 -13.47 56.23 28.64
CA SER A 255 -13.28 54.85 28.17
C SER A 255 -13.37 54.75 26.63
N PRO A 256 -12.36 54.21 25.92
CA PRO A 256 -12.49 53.94 24.50
C PRO A 256 -13.37 52.70 24.26
N ARG A 257 -14.54 52.92 23.64
CA ARG A 257 -15.37 51.86 23.05
C ARG A 257 -14.61 51.19 21.91
N VAL A 258 -14.20 49.95 22.13
CA VAL A 258 -13.65 49.08 21.08
C VAL A 258 -14.79 48.70 20.11
N ARG A 259 -14.75 49.25 18.89
CA ARG A 259 -15.61 48.82 17.77
C ARG A 259 -15.11 47.49 17.22
N ILE A 260 -15.96 46.48 17.26
CA ILE A 260 -15.78 45.20 16.55
C ILE A 260 -16.16 45.43 15.07
N PRO A 261 -15.29 45.18 14.08
CA PRO A 261 -15.70 45.19 12.68
C PRO A 261 -16.34 43.84 12.31
N THR A 262 -17.63 43.87 11.99
CA THR A 262 -18.36 42.78 11.35
C THR A 262 -17.96 42.72 9.88
N ARG A 263 -17.08 41.79 9.50
CA ARG A 263 -16.77 41.49 8.10
C ARG A 263 -17.76 40.44 7.61
N GLN A 264 -18.82 40.89 6.92
CA GLN A 264 -19.60 40.04 6.01
C GLN A 264 -18.81 39.89 4.71
N GLU A 265 -18.32 38.69 4.41
CA GLU A 265 -17.88 38.35 3.06
C GLU A 265 -19.02 37.65 2.34
N SER A 266 -19.44 38.32 1.26
CA SER A 266 -20.35 37.85 0.24
C SER A 266 -19.72 36.72 -0.57
N ILE A 267 -20.52 35.67 -0.76
CA ILE A 267 -20.27 34.54 -1.66
C ILE A 267 -20.44 35.04 -3.10
N PRO A 268 -19.48 34.83 -4.03
CA PRO A 268 -19.74 35.03 -5.44
C PRO A 268 -20.43 33.82 -6.05
N GLU A 269 -21.61 34.06 -6.62
CA GLU A 269 -22.34 33.15 -7.50
C GLU A 269 -21.50 32.81 -8.75
N ALA A 270 -21.40 31.52 -9.08
CA ALA A 270 -20.83 31.07 -10.33
C ALA A 270 -21.89 31.15 -11.45
N PRO A 271 -21.60 31.78 -12.60
CA PRO A 271 -22.54 31.85 -13.71
C PRO A 271 -22.65 30.52 -14.44
N GLY A 272 -23.89 30.15 -14.73
CA GLY A 272 -24.22 28.97 -15.53
C GLY A 272 -23.60 29.04 -16.94
N HIS A 273 -23.20 27.86 -17.42
CA HIS A 273 -23.00 27.62 -18.84
C HIS A 273 -23.93 26.51 -19.29
N SER A 274 -24.91 26.93 -20.08
CA SER A 274 -25.67 26.10 -21.00
C SER A 274 -24.80 25.80 -22.21
N ARG A 275 -24.50 24.52 -22.45
CA ARG A 275 -24.70 23.77 -23.72
C ARG A 275 -24.06 22.40 -23.62
#